data_AF-A0A2W1NEG6-F1
#
_entry.id   AF-A0A2W1NEG6-F1
#
_cell.length_a   1.000
_cell.length_b   1.000
_cell.length_c   1.000
_cell.angle_alpha   90.00
_cell.angle_beta   90.00
_cell.angle_gamma   90.00
#
_symmetry.space_group_name_H-M   'P 1'
#
loop_
_entity.id
_entity.type
_entity.pdbx_description
1 polymer ?
#
loop_
_entity_poly.entity_id
_entity_poly.type
_entity_poly.pdbx_seq_one_letter_code
_entity_poly.pdbx_strand_id
1 'polypeptide(L)'
;MALVRFDEKTLVQKIKTFIIGNEKPNWFTRLSVLIGFAIWFYYAIWHTLIFLSIAFIDQLKNPDLIRETYGKIGGKYSFNIRYQDMNWLTIDVIYIHAIVVLLLLLISLAGLVLIYRRKKWGYIIYFIGNLSIILFSFFFLGAAYFEEQISYFDKIMFLVVTIYFLIGMFFLKNTKATENPLKPQTQQ
;
A
#
# COMPACT_ATOMS: atom_id res chain seq x y z
N MET A 1 -26.06 34.62 27.99
CA MET A 1 -25.97 33.15 27.83
C MET A 1 -25.31 32.85 26.50
N ALA A 2 -24.08 32.33 26.52
CA ALA A 2 -23.40 31.89 25.30
C ALA A 2 -23.97 30.53 24.90
N LEU A 3 -24.61 30.46 23.73
CA LEU A 3 -25.05 29.20 23.14
C LEU A 3 -23.82 28.39 22.73
N VAL A 4 -23.51 27.36 23.51
CA VAL A 4 -22.52 26.34 23.16
C VAL A 4 -23.04 25.62 21.92
N ARG A 5 -22.54 26.01 20.74
CA ARG A 5 -22.79 25.27 19.49
C ARG A 5 -22.02 23.95 19.58
N PHE A 6 -22.70 22.89 19.99
CA PHE A 6 -22.21 21.54 19.75
C PHE A 6 -22.24 21.32 18.23
N ASP A 7 -21.07 21.45 17.58
CA ASP A 7 -20.87 21.03 16.19
C ASP A 7 -20.89 19.49 16.18
N GLU A 8 -22.08 18.90 16.27
CA GLU A 8 -22.31 17.46 16.17
C GLU A 8 -22.12 16.99 14.72
N LYS A 9 -20.91 17.14 14.20
CA LYS A 9 -20.51 16.43 12.99
C LYS A 9 -20.53 14.95 13.31
N THR A 10 -21.47 14.24 12.70
CA THR A 10 -21.57 12.77 12.74
C THR A 10 -20.23 12.14 12.39
N LEU A 11 -19.92 10.96 12.96
CA LEU A 11 -18.65 10.26 12.72
C LEU A 11 -18.33 10.11 11.22
N VAL A 12 -19.36 9.89 10.40
CA VAL A 12 -19.29 9.83 8.93
C VAL A 12 -18.79 11.15 8.33
N GLN A 13 -19.27 12.30 8.82
CA GLN A 13 -18.81 13.62 8.38
C GLN A 13 -17.37 13.90 8.82
N LYS A 14 -16.97 13.43 10.01
CA LYS A 14 -15.57 13.53 10.48
C LYS A 14 -14.63 12.69 9.62
N ILE A 15 -14.99 11.45 9.31
CA ILE A 15 -14.22 10.57 8.40
C ILE A 15 -14.15 11.18 7.00
N LYS A 16 -15.27 11.69 6.47
CA LYS A 16 -15.31 12.37 5.18
C LYS A 16 -14.39 13.58 5.13
N THR A 17 -14.42 14.42 6.17
CA THR A 17 -13.55 15.61 6.27
C THR A 17 -12.08 15.21 6.45
N PHE A 18 -11.82 14.13 7.18
CA PHE A 18 -10.48 13.59 7.37
C PHE A 18 -9.86 13.06 6.07
N ILE A 19 -10.64 12.38 5.23
CA ILE A 19 -10.21 11.81 3.95
C ILE A 19 -10.14 12.88 2.85
N ILE A 20 -11.19 13.68 2.68
CA ILE A 20 -11.31 14.63 1.56
C ILE A 20 -10.45 15.89 1.78
N GLY A 21 -10.28 16.32 3.04
CA GLY A 21 -9.63 17.60 3.35
C GLY A 21 -10.46 18.81 2.93
N ASN A 22 -9.98 20.00 3.26
CA ASN A 22 -10.68 21.26 3.00
C ASN A 22 -10.43 21.79 1.58
N GLU A 23 -9.36 21.33 0.93
CA GLU A 23 -8.99 21.77 -0.42
C GLU A 23 -9.24 20.67 -1.43
N LYS A 24 -10.03 20.98 -2.45
CA LYS A 24 -10.30 20.07 -3.55
C LYS A 24 -9.08 19.99 -4.48
N PRO A 25 -8.48 18.80 -4.70
CA PRO A 25 -7.35 18.65 -5.62
C PRO A 25 -7.76 18.92 -7.07
N ASN A 26 -6.76 19.19 -7.92
CA ASN A 26 -6.95 19.35 -9.37
C ASN A 26 -7.58 18.07 -9.97
N TRP A 27 -8.37 18.21 -11.04
CA TRP A 27 -9.02 17.10 -11.74
C TRP A 27 -8.03 16.00 -12.11
N PHE A 28 -6.87 16.35 -12.66
CA PHE A 28 -5.81 15.39 -13.00
C PHE A 28 -5.39 14.56 -11.79
N THR A 29 -5.09 15.21 -10.65
CA THR A 29 -4.70 14.52 -9.41
C THR A 29 -5.81 13.60 -8.89
N ARG A 30 -7.09 13.95 -9.06
CA ARG A 30 -8.19 13.06 -8.66
C ARG A 30 -8.22 11.80 -9.51
N LEU A 31 -8.07 11.95 -10.82
CA LEU A 31 -8.05 10.81 -11.74
C LEU A 31 -6.85 9.90 -11.45
N SER A 32 -5.67 10.49 -11.24
CA SER A 32 -4.45 9.80 -10.82
C SER A 32 -4.66 8.98 -9.55
N VAL A 33 -5.22 9.60 -8.50
CA VAL A 33 -5.49 8.94 -7.22
C VAL A 33 -6.54 7.85 -7.39
N LEU A 34 -7.56 8.05 -8.22
CA LEU A 34 -8.58 7.03 -8.47
C LEU A 34 -7.98 5.79 -9.15
N ILE A 35 -7.15 5.97 -10.17
CA ILE A 35 -6.45 4.88 -10.84
C ILE A 35 -5.50 4.18 -9.87
N GLY A 36 -4.71 4.94 -9.11
CA GLY A 36 -3.83 4.40 -8.06
C GLY A 36 -4.60 3.62 -7.00
N PHE A 37 -5.80 4.08 -6.63
CA PHE A 37 -6.65 3.40 -5.67
C PHE A 37 -7.21 2.10 -6.24
N ALA A 38 -7.61 2.06 -7.50
CA ALA A 38 -8.07 0.84 -8.16
C ALA A 38 -6.96 -0.23 -8.21
N ILE A 39 -5.73 0.18 -8.56
CA ILE A 39 -4.56 -0.71 -8.56
C ILE A 39 -4.25 -1.20 -7.13
N TRP A 40 -4.24 -0.29 -6.16
CA TRP A 40 -4.05 -0.62 -4.75
C TRP A 40 -5.10 -1.63 -4.27
N PHE A 41 -6.36 -1.42 -4.62
CA PHE A 41 -7.49 -2.26 -4.23
C PHE A 41 -7.37 -3.67 -4.82
N TYR A 42 -6.94 -3.79 -6.08
CA TYR A 42 -6.61 -5.08 -6.69
C TYR A 42 -5.55 -5.84 -5.87
N TYR A 43 -4.45 -5.19 -5.49
CA TYR A 43 -3.40 -5.82 -4.66
C TYR A 43 -3.89 -6.18 -3.25
N ALA A 44 -4.73 -5.33 -2.65
CA ALA A 44 -5.30 -5.55 -1.34
C ALA A 44 -6.22 -6.78 -1.32
N ILE A 45 -7.09 -6.93 -2.33
CA ILE A 45 -7.91 -8.13 -2.51
C ILE A 45 -7.02 -9.35 -2.64
N TRP A 46 -6.01 -9.30 -3.51
CA TRP A 46 -5.12 -10.45 -3.74
C TRP A 46 -4.44 -10.94 -2.45
N HIS A 47 -3.85 -10.03 -1.68
CA HIS A 47 -3.17 -10.39 -0.43
C HIS A 47 -4.15 -10.79 0.68
N THR A 48 -5.36 -10.24 0.67
CA THR A 48 -6.42 -10.66 1.59
C THR A 48 -6.89 -12.08 1.27
N LEU A 49 -7.02 -12.45 -0.02
CA LEU A 49 -7.35 -13.83 -0.41
C LEU A 49 -6.27 -14.81 0.02
N ILE A 50 -4.99 -14.47 -0.16
CA ILE A 50 -3.88 -15.31 0.33
C ILE A 50 -3.96 -15.47 1.85
N PHE A 51 -4.10 -14.37 2.58
CA PHE A 51 -4.22 -14.38 4.03
C PHE A 51 -5.38 -15.26 4.51
N LEU A 52 -6.58 -15.08 3.94
CA LEU A 52 -7.77 -15.86 4.31
C LEU A 52 -7.59 -17.34 3.94
N SER A 53 -7.03 -17.63 2.77
CA SER A 53 -6.81 -19.02 2.33
C SER A 53 -5.95 -19.80 3.33
N ILE A 54 -4.92 -19.16 3.88
CA ILE A 54 -4.03 -19.76 4.87
C ILE A 54 -4.67 -19.80 6.26
N ALA A 55 -5.31 -18.72 6.69
CA ALA A 55 -5.96 -18.63 8.00
C ALA A 55 -7.05 -19.69 8.20
N PHE A 56 -7.68 -20.16 7.12
CA PHE A 56 -8.73 -21.17 7.15
C PHE A 56 -8.27 -22.58 6.76
N ILE A 57 -6.97 -22.84 6.57
CA ILE A 57 -6.46 -24.18 6.23
C ILE A 57 -6.98 -25.25 7.19
N ASP A 58 -7.00 -24.95 8.48
CA ASP A 58 -7.37 -25.92 9.52
C ASP A 58 -8.87 -26.29 9.50
N GLN A 59 -9.69 -25.51 8.79
CA GLN A 59 -11.11 -25.77 8.61
C GLN A 59 -11.41 -26.61 7.36
N LEU A 60 -10.41 -26.85 6.52
CA LEU A 60 -10.56 -27.62 5.30
C LEU A 60 -10.54 -29.12 5.57
N LYS A 61 -11.13 -29.88 4.64
CA LYS A 61 -11.05 -31.34 4.65
C LYS A 61 -9.61 -31.77 4.32
N ASN A 62 -8.94 -32.41 5.28
CA ASN A 62 -7.53 -32.86 5.21
C ASN A 62 -6.49 -31.72 5.26
N PRO A 63 -6.38 -30.99 6.39
CA PRO A 63 -5.41 -29.89 6.52
C PRO A 63 -3.95 -30.35 6.38
N ASP A 64 -3.63 -31.57 6.82
CA ASP A 64 -2.26 -32.11 6.77
C ASP A 64 -1.76 -32.35 5.35
N LEU A 65 -2.64 -32.83 4.46
CA LEU A 65 -2.31 -33.01 3.04
C LEU A 65 -2.00 -31.67 2.37
N ILE A 66 -2.76 -30.63 2.73
CA ILE A 66 -2.56 -29.27 2.23
C ILE A 66 -1.21 -28.75 2.75
N ARG A 67 -0.93 -28.91 4.05
CA ARG A 67 0.36 -28.53 4.66
C ARG A 67 1.55 -29.22 4.01
N GLU A 68 1.45 -30.50 3.72
CA GLU A 68 2.49 -31.26 3.01
C GLU A 68 2.70 -30.71 1.58
N THR A 69 1.62 -30.37 0.88
CA THR A 69 1.69 -29.79 -0.47
C THR A 69 2.41 -28.44 -0.45
N TYR A 70 2.08 -27.56 0.50
CA TYR A 70 2.82 -26.32 0.71
C TYR A 70 4.28 -26.58 1.08
N GLY A 71 4.57 -27.60 1.91
CA GLY A 71 5.92 -28.01 2.26
C GLY A 71 6.77 -28.43 1.05
N LYS A 72 6.17 -29.10 0.06
CA LYS A 72 6.82 -29.44 -1.23
C LYS A 72 7.16 -28.20 -2.04
N ILE A 73 6.24 -27.22 -2.09
CA ILE A 73 6.46 -25.93 -2.75
C ILE A 73 7.59 -25.17 -2.05
N GLY A 74 7.58 -25.09 -0.72
CA GLY A 74 8.65 -24.42 0.02
C GLY A 74 10.00 -25.14 -0.07
N GLY A 75 10.01 -26.46 -0.28
CA GLY A 75 11.22 -27.21 -0.63
C GLY A 75 11.82 -26.75 -1.96
N LYS A 76 10.97 -26.54 -2.99
CA LYS A 76 11.41 -26.03 -4.31
C LYS A 76 12.04 -24.64 -4.21
N TYR A 77 11.49 -23.77 -3.36
CA TYR A 77 11.93 -22.38 -3.19
C TYR A 77 12.91 -22.18 -2.01
N SER A 78 13.44 -23.26 -1.45
CA SER A 78 14.40 -23.25 -0.33
C SER A 78 13.91 -22.55 0.94
N PHE A 79 12.59 -22.43 1.15
CA PHE A 79 12.02 -21.88 2.37
C PHE A 79 12.37 -22.74 3.58
N ASN A 80 12.29 -24.06 3.40
CA ASN A 80 12.57 -25.03 4.46
C ASN A 80 14.03 -24.99 4.91
N ILE A 81 14.95 -24.57 4.03
CA ILE A 81 16.39 -24.42 4.35
C ILE A 81 16.64 -23.03 4.97
N ARG A 82 16.05 -21.98 4.38
CA ARG A 82 16.27 -20.59 4.80
C ARG A 82 15.74 -20.31 6.21
N TYR A 83 14.62 -20.91 6.58
CA TYR A 83 13.96 -20.69 7.87
C TYR A 83 14.05 -21.91 8.81
N GLN A 84 14.96 -22.85 8.52
CA GLN A 84 15.13 -24.07 9.29
C GLN A 84 15.42 -23.80 10.77
N ASP A 85 16.32 -22.85 11.05
CA ASP A 85 16.74 -22.48 12.41
C ASP A 85 15.59 -21.88 13.24
N MET A 86 14.56 -21.33 12.58
CA MET A 86 13.39 -20.74 13.22
C MET A 86 12.23 -21.75 13.37
N ASN A 87 12.39 -22.98 12.87
CA ASN A 87 11.37 -24.02 12.83
C ASN A 87 10.05 -23.56 12.17
N TRP A 88 10.14 -22.65 11.19
CA TRP A 88 8.96 -22.14 10.48
C TRP A 88 8.62 -23.03 9.30
N LEU A 89 7.34 -23.42 9.20
CA LEU A 89 6.83 -24.11 8.03
C LEU A 89 6.60 -23.09 6.89
N THR A 90 6.52 -23.60 5.67
CA THR A 90 6.23 -22.78 4.48
C THR A 90 4.95 -21.95 4.64
N ILE A 91 3.94 -22.52 5.29
CA ILE A 91 2.67 -21.84 5.54
C ILE A 91 2.86 -20.65 6.48
N ASP A 92 3.66 -20.78 7.53
CA ASP A 92 3.94 -19.70 8.48
C ASP A 92 4.66 -18.54 7.77
N VAL A 93 5.62 -18.87 6.90
CA VAL A 93 6.36 -17.88 6.10
C VAL A 93 5.40 -17.11 5.20
N ILE A 94 4.53 -17.79 4.44
CA ILE A 94 3.58 -17.11 3.54
C ILE A 94 2.54 -16.33 4.35
N TYR A 95 2.12 -16.83 5.51
CA TYR A 95 1.19 -16.14 6.41
C TYR A 95 1.76 -14.82 6.95
N ILE A 96 2.99 -14.86 7.49
CA ILE A 96 3.70 -13.68 7.98
C ILE A 96 3.91 -12.69 6.82
N HIS A 97 4.32 -13.18 5.65
CA HIS A 97 4.47 -12.34 4.47
C HIS A 97 3.17 -11.60 4.12
N ALA A 98 2.04 -12.33 4.07
CA ALA A 98 0.74 -11.75 3.76
C ALA A 98 0.33 -10.66 4.76
N ILE A 99 0.53 -10.89 6.06
CA ILE A 99 0.24 -9.88 7.11
C ILE A 99 1.10 -8.63 6.92
N VAL A 100 2.42 -8.80 6.76
CA VAL A 100 3.34 -7.66 6.61
C VAL A 100 3.01 -6.88 5.35
N VAL A 101 2.72 -7.54 4.23
CA VAL A 101 2.32 -6.85 3.00
C VAL A 101 0.98 -6.13 3.16
N LEU A 102 0.00 -6.70 3.86
CA LEU A 102 -1.26 -6.00 4.17
C LEU A 102 -1.00 -4.73 5.00
N LEU A 103 -0.13 -4.78 6.00
CA LEU A 103 0.25 -3.60 6.77
C LEU A 103 0.95 -2.54 5.91
N LEU A 104 1.87 -2.95 5.03
CA LEU A 104 2.53 -2.04 4.09
C LEU A 104 1.55 -1.45 3.07
N LEU A 105 0.55 -2.22 2.64
CA LEU A 105 -0.54 -1.72 1.79
C LEU A 105 -1.35 -0.65 2.53
N LEU A 106 -1.61 -0.78 3.83
CA LEU A 106 -2.26 0.30 4.61
C LEU A 106 -1.41 1.58 4.66
N ILE A 107 -0.08 1.45 4.74
CA ILE A 107 0.84 2.60 4.66
C ILE A 107 0.77 3.25 3.27
N SER A 108 0.76 2.44 2.21
CA SER A 108 0.59 2.92 0.83
C SER A 108 -0.77 3.64 0.66
N LEU A 109 -1.85 3.08 1.21
CA LEU A 109 -3.18 3.72 1.21
C LEU A 109 -3.17 5.08 1.92
N ALA A 110 -2.52 5.17 3.08
CA ALA A 110 -2.35 6.44 3.80
C ALA A 110 -1.60 7.47 2.94
N GLY A 111 -0.56 7.04 2.22
CA GLY A 111 0.12 7.85 1.23
C GLY A 111 -0.83 8.39 0.15
N LEU A 112 -1.67 7.52 -0.43
CA LEU A 112 -2.64 7.86 -1.45
C LEU A 112 -3.68 8.89 -0.97
N VAL A 113 -4.20 8.70 0.25
CA VAL A 113 -5.14 9.65 0.90
C VAL A 113 -4.46 11.00 1.14
N LEU A 114 -3.19 11.01 1.55
CA LEU A 114 -2.43 12.26 1.74
C LEU A 114 -2.15 12.97 0.41
N ILE A 115 -1.91 12.23 -0.68
CA ILE A 115 -1.78 12.78 -2.04
C ILE A 115 -3.09 13.47 -2.45
N TYR A 116 -4.23 12.84 -2.20
CA TYR A 116 -5.54 13.44 -2.45
C TYR A 116 -5.71 14.78 -1.73
N ARG A 117 -5.18 14.88 -0.49
CA ARG A 117 -5.17 16.10 0.33
C ARG A 117 -4.07 17.11 -0.06
N ARG A 118 -3.41 16.92 -1.21
CA ARG A 118 -2.30 17.77 -1.72
C ARG A 118 -1.11 17.90 -0.75
N LYS A 119 -0.90 16.94 0.14
CA LYS A 119 0.27 16.92 1.05
C LYS A 119 1.47 16.28 0.35
N LYS A 120 2.60 17.00 0.30
CA LYS A 120 3.85 16.51 -0.30
C LYS A 120 4.34 15.19 0.32
N TRP A 121 4.17 15.05 1.63
CA TRP A 121 4.49 13.82 2.37
C TRP A 121 3.72 12.59 1.86
N GLY A 122 2.54 12.76 1.28
CA GLY A 122 1.76 11.65 0.73
C GLY A 122 2.49 10.90 -0.38
N TYR A 123 3.16 11.64 -1.28
CA TYR A 123 3.95 11.04 -2.36
C TYR A 123 5.13 10.22 -1.82
N ILE A 124 5.81 10.72 -0.78
CA ILE A 124 6.95 10.03 -0.16
C ILE A 124 6.47 8.77 0.55
N ILE A 125 5.42 8.86 1.35
CA ILE A 125 4.84 7.73 2.07
C ILE A 125 4.34 6.65 1.09
N TYR A 126 3.67 7.06 0.01
CA TYR A 126 3.21 6.14 -1.03
C TYR A 126 4.38 5.41 -1.70
N PHE A 127 5.42 6.16 -2.10
CA PHE A 127 6.62 5.60 -2.71
C PHE A 127 7.33 4.63 -1.78
N ILE A 128 7.56 5.01 -0.52
CA ILE A 128 8.21 4.16 0.48
C ILE A 128 7.38 2.91 0.76
N GLY A 129 6.06 3.05 0.90
CA GLY A 129 5.16 1.91 1.11
C GLY A 129 5.25 0.90 -0.03
N ASN A 130 5.17 1.39 -1.27
CA ASN A 130 5.30 0.57 -2.47
C ASN A 130 6.68 -0.10 -2.57
N LEU A 131 7.75 0.66 -2.44
CA LEU A 131 9.12 0.14 -2.50
C LEU A 131 9.36 -0.92 -1.41
N SER A 132 8.84 -0.68 -0.21
CA SER A 132 8.95 -1.62 0.91
C SER A 132 8.24 -2.94 0.60
N ILE A 133 7.08 -2.93 -0.06
CA ILE A 133 6.37 -4.16 -0.46
C ILE A 133 7.24 -5.01 -1.39
N ILE A 134 7.84 -4.40 -2.41
CA ILE A 134 8.70 -5.11 -3.36
C ILE A 134 9.95 -5.65 -2.67
N LEU A 135 10.68 -4.80 -1.95
CA LEU A 135 11.92 -5.20 -1.29
C LEU A 135 11.66 -6.27 -0.24
N PHE A 136 10.63 -6.09 0.59
CA PHE A 136 10.25 -7.10 1.58
C PHE A 136 9.90 -8.42 0.90
N SER A 137 9.08 -8.42 -0.15
CA SER A 137 8.72 -9.66 -0.85
C SER A 137 9.93 -10.35 -1.49
N PHE A 138 10.82 -9.57 -2.12
CA PHE A 138 12.03 -10.09 -2.75
C PHE A 138 13.02 -10.69 -1.73
N PHE A 139 13.27 -9.99 -0.62
CA PHE A 139 14.21 -10.48 0.39
C PHE A 139 13.63 -11.58 1.26
N PHE A 140 12.35 -11.50 1.62
CA PHE A 140 11.69 -12.46 2.51
C PHE A 140 11.40 -13.78 1.79
N LEU A 141 10.67 -13.74 0.67
CA LEU A 141 10.37 -14.94 -0.12
C LEU A 141 11.52 -15.37 -1.03
N GLY A 142 12.54 -14.53 -1.21
CA GLY A 142 13.68 -14.86 -2.05
C GLY A 142 13.43 -14.67 -3.55
N ALA A 143 14.53 -14.53 -4.30
CA ALA A 143 14.50 -14.17 -5.72
C ALA A 143 13.82 -15.23 -6.60
N ALA A 144 14.03 -16.53 -6.33
CA ALA A 144 13.46 -17.60 -7.13
C ALA A 144 11.92 -17.62 -7.07
N TYR A 145 11.36 -17.41 -5.88
CA TYR A 145 9.90 -17.30 -5.71
C TYR A 145 9.38 -16.03 -6.38
N PHE A 146 10.06 -14.89 -6.18
CA PHE A 146 9.69 -13.62 -6.79
C PHE A 146 9.68 -13.70 -8.33
N GLU A 147 10.63 -14.40 -8.93
CA GLU A 147 10.69 -14.55 -10.38
C GLU A 147 9.64 -15.50 -10.94
N GLU A 148 9.45 -16.66 -10.32
CA GLU A 148 8.57 -17.70 -10.86
C GLU A 148 7.09 -17.52 -10.50
N GLN A 149 6.77 -17.00 -9.31
CA GLN A 149 5.39 -16.99 -8.80
C GLN A 149 4.70 -15.65 -8.95
N ILE A 150 5.45 -14.55 -8.98
CA ILE A 150 4.85 -13.22 -9.18
C ILE A 150 4.75 -12.94 -10.67
N SER A 151 3.52 -12.69 -11.13
CA SER A 151 3.25 -12.38 -12.53
C SER A 151 4.03 -11.15 -12.99
N TYR A 152 4.57 -11.22 -14.22
CA TYR A 152 5.18 -10.06 -14.86
C TYR A 152 4.23 -8.86 -14.95
N PHE A 153 2.93 -9.14 -15.11
CA PHE A 153 1.91 -8.09 -15.13
C PHE A 153 1.89 -7.31 -13.81
N ASP A 154 1.92 -8.00 -12.68
CA ASP A 154 1.93 -7.37 -11.36
C ASP A 154 3.21 -6.55 -11.16
N LYS A 155 4.38 -7.11 -11.51
CA LYS A 155 5.68 -6.40 -11.43
C LYS A 155 5.65 -5.09 -12.21
N ILE A 156 5.16 -5.12 -13.46
CA ILE A 156 5.09 -3.95 -14.34
C ILE A 156 4.06 -2.94 -13.83
N MET A 157 2.86 -3.39 -13.46
CA MET A 157 1.80 -2.51 -12.97
C MET A 157 2.24 -1.75 -11.71
N PHE A 158 2.91 -2.45 -10.79
CA PHE A 158 3.43 -1.84 -9.56
C PHE A 158 4.57 -0.85 -9.83
N LEU A 159 5.48 -1.18 -10.75
CA LEU A 159 6.57 -0.28 -11.17
C LEU A 159 6.02 0.99 -11.83
N VAL A 160 5.11 0.86 -12.78
CA VAL A 160 4.52 1.98 -13.53
C VAL A 160 3.79 2.93 -12.59
N VAL A 161 2.96 2.41 -11.67
CA VAL A 161 2.24 3.28 -10.73
C VAL A 161 3.21 3.99 -9.78
N THR A 162 4.28 3.33 -9.35
CA THR A 162 5.27 3.90 -8.44
C THR A 162 6.07 5.01 -9.11
N ILE A 163 6.54 4.80 -10.34
CA ILE A 163 7.24 5.81 -11.15
C ILE A 163 6.31 6.99 -11.44
N TYR A 164 5.05 6.72 -11.79
CA TYR A 164 4.08 7.76 -12.10
C TYR A 164 3.89 8.75 -10.93
N PHE A 165 3.69 8.25 -9.70
CA PHE A 165 3.56 9.10 -8.53
C PHE A 165 4.89 9.75 -8.11
N LEU A 166 6.03 9.11 -8.38
CA LEU A 166 7.35 9.71 -8.18
C LEU A 166 7.55 10.93 -9.09
N ILE A 167 7.19 10.84 -10.37
CA ILE A 167 7.22 11.97 -11.32
C ILE A 167 6.26 13.07 -10.83
N GLY A 168 5.05 12.71 -10.39
CA GLY A 168 4.08 13.64 -9.83
C GLY A 168 4.61 14.45 -8.64
N MET A 169 5.50 13.87 -7.82
CA MET A 169 6.17 14.57 -6.72
C MET A 169 7.01 15.76 -7.19
N PHE A 170 7.75 15.62 -8.30
CA PHE A 170 8.60 16.68 -8.83
C PHE A 170 7.80 17.86 -9.40
N PHE A 171 6.68 17.59 -10.08
CA PHE A 171 5.81 18.64 -10.61
C PHE A 171 5.22 19.53 -9.50
N LEU A 172 4.87 18.95 -8.35
CA LEU A 172 4.27 19.68 -7.23
C LEU A 172 5.29 20.57 -6.47
N LYS A 173 6.59 20.34 -6.66
CA LYS A 173 7.65 21.22 -6.13
C LYS A 173 7.70 22.56 -6.88
N ASN A 174 7.42 22.54 -8.18
CA ASN A 174 7.58 23.69 -9.07
C ASN A 174 6.40 24.68 -8.98
N THR A 175 5.18 24.23 -8.66
CA THR A 175 4.00 25.12 -8.57
C THR A 175 4.10 26.13 -7.43
N LYS A 176 4.77 25.80 -6.31
CA LYS A 176 4.96 26.74 -5.19
C LYS A 176 5.95 27.86 -5.49
N ALA A 177 6.83 27.70 -6.48
CA ALA A 177 7.79 28.73 -6.85
C ALA A 177 7.13 29.85 -7.67
N THR A 178 6.04 29.56 -8.36
CA THR A 178 5.38 30.51 -9.28
C THR A 178 4.31 31.38 -8.59
N GLU A 179 3.81 30.99 -7.41
CA GLU A 179 2.80 31.77 -6.66
C GLU A 179 3.40 32.88 -5.77
N ASN A 180 4.73 33.07 -5.74
CA ASN A 180 5.37 34.10 -4.91
C ASN A 180 6.08 35.26 -5.67
N PRO A 181 5.51 35.87 -6.74
CA PRO A 181 6.01 37.15 -7.24
C PRO A 181 5.20 38.39 -6.80
N LEU A 182 4.09 38.24 -6.06
CA LEU A 182 3.24 39.39 -5.69
C LEU A 182 2.88 39.37 -4.20
N LYS A 183 3.88 39.59 -3.34
CA LYS A 183 3.62 40.39 -2.13
C LYS A 183 3.78 41.85 -2.55
N PRO A 184 2.70 42.66 -2.61
CA PRO A 184 2.87 44.10 -2.66
C PRO A 184 3.65 44.48 -1.42
N GLN A 185 4.78 45.16 -1.62
CA GLN A 185 5.39 45.94 -0.56
C GLN A 185 4.36 47.00 -0.18
N THR A 186 3.60 46.76 0.89
CA THR A 186 2.90 47.84 1.58
C THR A 186 3.97 48.76 2.14
N GLN A 187 4.26 49.82 1.37
CA GLN A 187 4.76 51.07 1.89
C GLN A 187 3.68 51.62 2.82
N GLN A 188 4.00 51.76 4.11
CA GLN A 188 3.61 52.85 5.01
C GLN A 188 4.32 52.68 6.34
#